data_AF-A0A9W6IK83-F1
#
_entry.id   AF-A0A9W6IK83-F1
#
_cell.length_a   1.000
_cell.length_b   1.000
_cell.length_c   1.000
_cell.angle_alpha   90.00
_cell.angle_beta   90.00
_cell.angle_gamma   90.00
#
_symmetry.space_group_name_H-M   'P 1'
#
loop_
_entity.id
_entity.type
_entity.pdbx_description
1 polymer ?
#
loop_
_entity_poly.entity_id
_entity_poly.type
_entity_poly.pdbx_seq_one_letter_code
_entity_poly.pdbx_strand_id
1 'polypeptide(L)'
;MRPAILLRTAALLALVLAAGPASADDVMDGWARRGAIYASITMDDGTPAGCSALCSRDGNCQSWVWTVAGLDGPDTQCALLSAAPTPFRAPGRVTGLSADLVQRIEAAAERPPSPREIDALQSMQHGEHD
;
A
#
# COMPACT_ATOMS: atom_id res chain seq x y z
N MET A 1 -6.35 27.44 37.55
CA MET A 1 -6.11 26.50 36.42
C MET A 1 -5.88 27.34 35.18
N ARG A 2 -4.70 27.24 34.54
CA ARG A 2 -4.24 28.20 33.53
C ARG A 2 -4.79 27.84 32.14
N PRO A 3 -5.59 28.70 31.48
CA PRO A 3 -6.23 28.39 30.19
C PRO A 3 -5.22 28.03 29.09
N ALA A 4 -3.99 28.55 29.16
CA ALA A 4 -2.91 28.23 28.23
C ALA A 4 -2.45 26.75 28.24
N ILE A 5 -2.68 26.01 29.34
CA ILE A 5 -2.32 24.58 29.43
C ILE A 5 -3.35 23.75 28.66
N LEU A 6 -4.63 24.09 28.76
CA LEU A 6 -5.74 23.40 28.07
C LEU A 6 -5.68 23.57 26.55
N LEU A 7 -5.26 24.74 26.06
CA LEU A 7 -5.08 25.00 24.62
C LEU A 7 -3.92 24.20 24.01
N ARG A 8 -2.84 23.99 24.76
CA ARG A 8 -1.67 23.22 24.27
C ARG A 8 -1.95 21.73 24.17
N THR A 9 -2.68 21.17 25.14
CA THR A 9 -3.07 19.75 25.12
C THR A 9 -4.08 19.45 24.00
N ALA A 10 -5.02 20.35 23.75
CA ALA A 10 -5.99 20.19 22.66
C ALA A 10 -5.32 20.21 21.27
N ALA A 11 -4.33 21.08 21.06
CA ALA A 11 -3.58 21.15 19.81
C ALA A 11 -2.73 19.90 19.55
N LEU A 12 -2.11 19.33 20.59
CA LEU A 12 -1.34 18.08 20.46
C LEU A 12 -2.24 16.88 20.17
N LEU A 13 -3.42 16.81 20.80
CA LEU A 13 -4.37 15.73 20.57
C LEU A 13 -4.93 15.78 19.13
N ALA A 14 -5.22 16.96 18.60
CA ALA A 14 -5.69 17.13 17.23
C ALA A 14 -4.64 16.70 16.17
N LEU A 15 -3.35 16.84 16.47
CA LEU A 15 -2.27 16.45 15.55
C LEU A 15 -2.15 14.92 15.42
N VAL A 16 -2.45 14.16 16.47
CA VAL A 16 -2.38 12.69 16.47
C VAL A 16 -3.54 12.07 15.70
N LEU A 17 -4.74 12.67 15.72
CA LEU A 17 -5.89 12.17 14.96
C LEU A 17 -5.76 12.35 13.43
N ALA A 18 -4.85 13.19 12.96
CA ALA A 18 -4.67 13.46 11.52
C ALA A 18 -3.68 12.50 10.83
N ALA A 19 -2.93 11.70 11.58
CA ALA A 19 -2.03 10.70 11.01
C ALA A 19 -2.85 9.46 10.60
N GLY A 20 -3.20 9.37 9.32
CA GLY A 20 -3.76 8.14 8.75
C GLY A 20 -2.77 6.97 8.86
N PRO A 21 -3.24 5.72 8.72
CA PRO A 21 -2.36 4.56 8.76
C PRO A 21 -1.28 4.69 7.68
N ALA A 22 -0.01 4.55 8.09
CA ALA A 22 1.10 4.43 7.17
C ALA A 22 1.02 3.05 6.52
N SER A 23 0.55 2.99 5.28
CA SER A 23 0.61 1.76 4.48
C SER A 23 2.08 1.40 4.25
N ALA A 24 2.45 0.15 4.50
CA ALA A 24 3.75 -0.35 4.07
C ALA A 24 3.74 -0.42 2.53
N ASP A 25 4.45 0.51 1.89
CA ASP A 25 4.51 0.55 0.43
C ASP A 25 5.34 -0.66 -0.10
N ASP A 26 4.74 -1.57 -0.90
CA ASP A 26 5.46 -2.61 -1.68
C ASP A 26 6.27 -2.00 -2.83
N VAL A 27 6.63 -0.73 -2.76
CA VAL A 27 7.27 -0.03 -3.87
C VAL A 27 8.76 -0.35 -3.87
N MET A 28 9.21 -1.02 -4.93
CA MET A 28 10.57 -1.50 -5.09
C MET A 28 11.28 -0.73 -6.22
N ASP A 29 12.25 0.12 -5.86
CA ASP A 29 13.11 0.83 -6.81
C ASP A 29 14.22 -0.07 -7.37
N GLY A 30 14.45 -0.01 -8.68
CA GLY A 30 15.43 -0.85 -9.38
C GLY A 30 14.95 -2.30 -9.57
N TRP A 31 13.64 -2.53 -9.49
CA TRP A 31 13.01 -3.83 -9.71
C TRP A 31 11.84 -3.72 -10.69
N ALA A 32 11.51 -4.84 -11.33
CA ALA A 32 10.34 -4.97 -12.17
C ALA A 32 9.69 -6.33 -11.97
N ARG A 33 8.41 -6.42 -12.33
CA ARG A 33 7.67 -7.67 -12.53
C ARG A 33 7.46 -7.86 -14.02
N ARG A 34 7.45 -9.11 -14.50
CA ARG A 34 7.28 -9.42 -15.93
C ARG A 34 6.17 -10.45 -16.14
N GLY A 35 5.58 -10.41 -17.31
CA GLY A 35 4.39 -11.22 -17.61
C GLY A 35 3.13 -10.63 -16.99
N ALA A 36 1.96 -11.15 -17.39
CA ALA A 36 0.65 -10.64 -16.97
C ALA A 36 0.38 -9.15 -17.29
N ILE A 37 1.21 -8.50 -18.11
CA ILE A 37 0.95 -7.14 -18.58
C ILE A 37 -0.28 -7.18 -19.48
N TYR A 38 -1.32 -6.43 -19.14
CA TYR A 38 -2.54 -6.31 -19.94
C TYR A 38 -2.73 -4.90 -20.50
N ALA A 39 -2.03 -3.90 -19.97
CA ALA A 39 -2.00 -2.55 -20.50
C ALA A 39 -0.60 -1.93 -20.35
N SER A 40 -0.21 -1.12 -21.34
CA SER A 40 0.99 -0.27 -21.29
C SER A 40 0.59 1.15 -21.68
N ILE A 41 0.97 2.11 -20.84
CA ILE A 41 0.51 3.50 -20.92
C ILE A 41 1.75 4.37 -21.01
N THR A 42 1.85 5.14 -22.08
CA THR A 42 2.87 6.20 -22.20
C THR A 42 2.45 7.40 -21.37
N MET A 43 3.36 7.92 -20.55
CA MET A 43 3.11 9.08 -19.70
C MET A 43 4.15 10.17 -20.01
N ASP A 44 3.67 11.38 -20.25
CA ASP A 44 4.51 12.58 -20.36
C ASP A 44 4.93 13.00 -18.94
N ASP A 45 6.24 12.92 -18.65
CA ASP A 45 6.83 13.14 -17.32
C ASP A 45 6.12 12.40 -16.15
N GLY A 46 5.69 11.17 -16.40
CA GLY A 46 4.99 10.33 -15.43
C GLY A 46 5.86 9.90 -14.25
N THR A 47 5.24 9.72 -13.08
CA THR A 47 5.92 9.27 -11.86
C THR A 47 5.50 7.85 -11.45
N PRO A 48 6.29 7.14 -10.63
CA PRO A 48 5.88 5.87 -10.04
C PRO A 48 4.53 5.97 -9.29
N ALA A 49 4.31 7.07 -8.56
CA ALA A 49 3.05 7.31 -7.86
C ALA A 49 1.87 7.52 -8.82
N GLY A 50 2.10 8.12 -9.99
CA GLY A 50 1.08 8.20 -11.04
C GLY A 50 0.71 6.82 -11.59
N CYS A 51 1.71 5.96 -11.81
CA CYS A 51 1.49 4.59 -12.27
C CYS A 51 0.77 3.73 -11.22
N SER A 52 1.14 3.85 -9.94
CA SER A 52 0.45 3.17 -8.84
C SER A 52 -1.01 3.61 -8.69
N ALA A 53 -1.29 4.91 -8.89
CA ALA A 53 -2.64 5.45 -8.86
C ALA A 53 -3.51 4.93 -10.01
N LEU A 54 -2.94 4.76 -11.21
CA LEU A 54 -3.63 4.13 -12.34
C LEU A 54 -4.01 2.67 -12.02
N CYS A 55 -3.04 1.91 -11.48
CA CYS A 55 -3.29 0.53 -11.06
C CYS A 55 -4.38 0.45 -9.98
N SER A 56 -4.32 1.32 -8.96
CA SER A 56 -5.28 1.30 -7.84
C SER A 56 -6.72 1.64 -8.25
N ARG A 57 -6.92 2.27 -9.41
CA ARG A 57 -8.25 2.60 -9.95
C ARG A 57 -8.84 1.52 -10.86
N ASP A 58 -8.05 0.51 -11.23
CA ASP A 58 -8.46 -0.58 -12.09
C ASP A 58 -8.52 -1.88 -11.29
N GLY A 59 -9.72 -2.45 -11.13
CA GLY A 59 -9.93 -3.69 -10.39
C GLY A 59 -9.25 -4.92 -10.99
N ASN A 60 -8.79 -4.86 -12.25
CA ASN A 60 -8.00 -5.93 -12.85
C ASN A 60 -6.52 -5.83 -12.46
N CYS A 61 -6.05 -4.67 -12.02
CA CYS A 61 -4.65 -4.44 -11.74
C CYS A 61 -4.25 -5.02 -10.39
N GLN A 62 -3.28 -5.92 -10.41
CA GLN A 62 -2.71 -6.52 -9.21
C GLN A 62 -1.31 -5.98 -8.92
N SER A 63 -0.53 -5.66 -9.95
CA SER A 63 0.75 -4.99 -9.79
C SER A 63 1.04 -4.07 -10.97
N TRP A 64 2.04 -3.21 -10.83
CA TRP A 64 2.41 -2.25 -11.84
C TRP A 64 3.93 -2.13 -11.97
N VAL A 65 4.38 -1.64 -13.13
CA VAL A 65 5.78 -1.31 -13.38
C VAL A 65 5.84 0.07 -14.05
N TRP A 66 6.50 1.01 -13.39
CA TRP A 66 6.90 2.27 -13.99
C TRP A 66 8.32 2.15 -14.54
N THR A 67 8.54 2.65 -15.74
CA THR A 67 9.83 2.70 -16.42
C THR A 67 10.20 4.15 -16.70
N VAL A 68 11.42 4.53 -16.35
CA VAL A 68 11.94 5.88 -16.59
C VAL A 68 12.06 6.18 -18.09
N ALA A 69 11.87 7.45 -18.44
CA ALA A 69 12.16 7.99 -19.76
C ALA A 69 13.61 7.71 -20.17
N GLY A 70 13.83 7.46 -21.46
CA GLY A 70 15.12 7.11 -22.05
C GLY A 70 15.54 5.65 -21.89
N LEU A 71 14.85 4.84 -21.08
CA LEU A 71 15.19 3.42 -20.92
C LEU A 71 14.68 2.57 -22.07
N ASP A 72 13.36 2.60 -22.31
CA ASP A 72 12.69 1.83 -23.39
C ASP A 72 12.15 2.75 -24.51
N GLY A 73 12.22 4.06 -24.35
CA GLY A 73 11.67 5.07 -25.26
C GLY A 73 11.86 6.49 -24.71
N PRO A 74 11.49 7.55 -25.45
CA PRO A 74 11.69 8.93 -25.00
C PRO A 74 10.84 9.29 -23.78
N ASP A 75 9.69 8.65 -23.61
CA ASP A 75 8.72 8.94 -22.56
C ASP A 75 8.75 7.87 -21.45
N THR A 76 8.23 8.23 -20.28
CA THR A 76 8.01 7.26 -19.20
C THR A 76 6.89 6.28 -19.57
N GLN A 77 6.98 5.05 -19.09
CA GLN A 77 6.00 4.00 -19.38
C GLN A 77 5.44 3.41 -18.09
N CYS A 78 4.14 3.16 -18.07
CA CYS A 78 3.45 2.46 -17.00
C CYS A 78 2.81 1.19 -17.54
N ALA A 79 3.30 0.03 -17.10
CA ALA A 79 2.70 -1.25 -17.39
C ALA A 79 1.78 -1.68 -16.23
N LEU A 80 0.54 -2.03 -16.54
CA LEU A 80 -0.42 -2.60 -15.58
C LEU A 80 -0.47 -4.11 -15.76
N LEU A 81 -0.33 -4.84 -14.65
CA LEU A 81 -0.25 -6.29 -14.62
C LEU A 81 -1.45 -6.89 -13.87
N SER A 82 -2.05 -7.92 -14.44
CA SER A 82 -3.23 -8.62 -13.88
C SER A 82 -2.87 -9.66 -12.82
N ALA A 83 -1.58 -9.83 -12.56
CA ALA A 83 -1.04 -10.65 -11.49
C ALA A 83 0.13 -9.91 -10.80
N ALA A 84 0.63 -10.48 -9.71
CA ALA A 84 1.86 -10.03 -9.04
C ALA A 84 2.96 -11.11 -9.08
N PRO A 85 3.63 -11.31 -10.24
CA PRO A 85 4.76 -12.24 -10.34
C PRO A 85 5.93 -11.84 -9.42
N THR A 86 6.84 -12.78 -9.17
CA THR A 86 8.07 -12.53 -8.41
C THR A 86 8.89 -11.41 -9.07
N PRO A 87 9.29 -10.36 -8.32
CA PRO A 87 10.10 -9.28 -8.86
C PRO A 87 11.53 -9.73 -9.20
N PHE A 88 12.14 -9.07 -10.19
CA PHE A 88 13.54 -9.25 -10.57
C PHE A 88 14.25 -7.89 -10.68
N ARG A 89 15.58 -7.89 -10.54
CA ARG A 89 16.40 -6.67 -10.64
C ARG A 89 16.28 -6.05 -12.03
N ALA A 90 15.92 -4.77 -12.07
CA ALA A 90 15.74 -3.98 -13.29
C ALA A 90 16.03 -2.50 -13.00
N PRO A 91 17.29 -2.04 -13.10
CA PRO A 91 17.63 -0.62 -12.94
C PRO A 91 16.81 0.27 -13.89
N GLY A 92 16.41 1.45 -13.42
CA GLY A 92 15.56 2.39 -14.18
C GLY A 92 14.07 2.04 -14.18
N ARG A 93 13.65 1.04 -13.39
CA ARG A 93 12.25 0.68 -13.19
C ARG A 93 11.87 0.67 -11.72
N VAL A 94 10.60 0.92 -11.46
CA VAL A 94 9.97 0.85 -10.14
C VAL A 94 8.73 -0.02 -10.26
N THR A 95 8.50 -0.92 -9.31
CA THR A 95 7.31 -1.78 -9.30
C THR A 95 6.66 -1.79 -7.93
N GLY A 96 5.36 -2.06 -7.88
CA GLY A 96 4.63 -2.28 -6.63
C GLY A 96 3.34 -3.06 -6.87
N LEU A 97 2.67 -3.44 -5.79
CA LEU A 97 1.32 -4.02 -5.84
C LEU A 97 0.23 -2.94 -5.90
N SER A 98 -0.99 -3.34 -6.23
CA SER A 98 -2.18 -2.51 -5.99
C SER A 98 -2.54 -2.51 -4.52
N ALA A 99 -3.15 -1.42 -4.04
CA ALA A 99 -3.59 -1.31 -2.65
C ALA A 99 -4.55 -2.44 -2.23
N ASP A 100 -5.45 -2.85 -3.13
CA ASP A 100 -6.34 -3.99 -2.89
C ASP A 100 -5.55 -5.30 -2.70
N LEU A 101 -4.58 -5.59 -3.56
CA LEU A 101 -3.76 -6.79 -3.39
C LEU A 101 -2.97 -6.77 -2.08
N VAL A 102 -2.39 -5.63 -1.69
CA VAL A 102 -1.70 -5.49 -0.39
C VAL A 102 -2.64 -5.86 0.76
N GLN A 103 -3.84 -5.28 0.79
CA GLN A 103 -4.82 -5.57 1.84
C GLN A 103 -5.20 -7.06 1.89
N ARG A 104 -5.38 -7.69 0.73
CA ARG A 104 -5.67 -9.14 0.68
C ARG A 104 -4.51 -9.98 1.18
N ILE A 105 -3.27 -9.58 0.89
CA ILE A 105 -2.08 -10.28 1.40
C ILE A 105 -1.98 -10.12 2.92
N GLU A 106 -2.17 -8.91 3.43
CA GLU A 106 -2.15 -8.64 4.88
C GLU A 106 -3.23 -9.44 5.61
N ALA A 107 -4.48 -9.40 5.12
CA ALA A 107 -5.58 -10.16 5.68
C ALA A 107 -5.34 -11.69 5.62
N ALA A 108 -4.66 -12.17 4.58
CA ALA A 108 -4.30 -13.59 4.46
C ALA A 108 -3.09 -13.99 5.32
N ALA A 109 -2.20 -13.03 5.65
CA ALA A 109 -1.03 -13.25 6.50
C ALA A 109 -1.42 -13.35 7.99
N GLU A 110 -2.53 -12.73 8.38
CA GLU A 110 -3.08 -12.85 9.72
C GLU A 110 -3.60 -14.28 9.98
N ARG A 111 -3.16 -14.87 11.09
CA ARG A 111 -3.68 -16.16 11.55
C ARG A 111 -5.01 -15.92 12.28
N PRO A 112 -6.11 -16.62 11.93
CA PRO A 112 -7.32 -16.59 12.73
C PRO A 112 -7.09 -17.10 14.18
N PRO A 113 -7.71 -16.50 15.20
CA PRO A 113 -7.59 -16.97 16.57
C PRO A 113 -8.17 -18.38 16.72
N SER A 114 -7.55 -19.18 17.60
CA SER A 114 -8.05 -20.51 17.96
C SER A 114 -9.25 -20.39 18.90
N PRO A 115 -10.10 -21.42 19.00
CA PRO A 115 -11.23 -21.42 19.94
C PRO A 115 -10.81 -21.10 21.39
N ARG A 116 -9.66 -21.63 21.84
CA ARG A 116 -9.14 -21.37 23.20
C ARG A 116 -8.78 -19.90 23.42
N GLU A 117 -8.22 -19.26 22.40
CA GLU A 117 -7.88 -17.82 22.47
C GLU A 117 -9.15 -16.97 22.45
N ILE A 118 -10.17 -17.37 21.67
CA ILE A 118 -11.48 -16.71 21.66
C ILE A 118 -12.14 -16.79 23.04
N ASP A 119 -12.20 -17.98 23.65
CA ASP A 119 -12.78 -18.17 24.98
C ASP A 119 -12.06 -17.32 26.05
N ALA A 120 -10.72 -17.28 25.99
CA ALA A 120 -9.91 -16.46 26.89
C ALA A 120 -10.23 -14.96 26.74
N LEU A 121 -10.27 -14.44 25.51
CA LEU A 121 -10.61 -13.04 25.24
C LEU A 121 -12.02 -12.68 25.73
N GLN A 122 -12.99 -13.57 25.50
CA GLN A 122 -14.36 -13.37 25.96
C GLN A 122 -14.47 -13.35 27.48
N SER A 123 -13.75 -14.22 28.20
CA SER A 123 -13.76 -14.22 29.66
C SER A 123 -13.22 -12.92 30.28
N MET A 124 -12.19 -12.31 29.65
CA MET A 124 -11.65 -11.02 30.08
C MET A 124 -12.67 -9.88 29.89
N GLN A 125 -13.41 -9.88 28.78
CA GLN A 125 -14.40 -8.84 28.50
C GLN A 125 -15.58 -8.86 29.48
N HIS A 126 -16.02 -10.04 29.92
CA HIS A 126 -17.12 -10.15 30.88
C HIS A 126 -16.71 -9.68 32.29
N GLY A 127 -15.46 -9.94 32.70
CA GLY A 127 -14.96 -9.52 34.02
C GLY A 127 -14.72 -8.01 34.17
N GLU A 128 -14.69 -7.25 33.08
CA GLU A 128 -14.52 -5.79 33.09
C GLU A 128 -15.86 -5.03 33.23
N HIS A 129 -16.99 -5.73 33.11
CA HIS A 129 -18.34 -5.15 33.19
C HIS A 129 -19.05 -5.40 34.54
N ASP A 130 -18.39 -6.09 35.48
CA ASP A 130 -18.85 -6.35 36.86
C ASP A 130 -18.03 -5.52 37.87
#